data_AF-A0A1N6CUU7-F1
#
_entry.id   AF-A0A1N6CUU7-F1
#
_cell.length_a   1.000
_cell.length_b   1.000
_cell.length_c   1.000
_cell.angle_alpha   90.00
_cell.angle_beta   90.00
_cell.angle_gamma   90.00
#
_symmetry.space_group_name_H-M   'P 1'
#
loop_
_entity.id
_entity.type
_entity.pdbx_description
1 polymer ?
#
loop_
_entity_poly.entity_id
_entity_poly.type
_entity_poly.pdbx_seq_one_letter_code
_entity_poly.pdbx_strand_id
1 'polypeptide(L)'
;MPTDQQQIQNLYAEYCFAVDRGTAEDIAAFFWEDCYLNFGGNIHEGVEEARVGFAKWIAKMRDPVQGLRHCLYTPAITVDGDQAHAEAYYDADGHAGRKGKPIQLRGLYRSTLERREGEWRFVKHEVQIWNSIREALEKAENNTAS
;
A
#
# COMPACT_ATOMS: atom_id res chain seq x y z
N MET A 1 -26.35 -1.68 8.96
CA MET A 1 -25.38 -1.87 7.87
C MET A 1 -24.26 -0.87 8.07
N PRO A 2 -23.00 -1.22 7.82
CA PRO A 2 -21.89 -0.26 7.93
C PRO A 2 -22.10 0.90 6.96
N THR A 3 -21.72 2.12 7.35
CA THR A 3 -21.71 3.28 6.44
C THR A 3 -20.66 3.09 5.36
N ASP A 4 -20.75 3.84 4.26
CA ASP A 4 -19.74 3.80 3.19
C ASP A 4 -18.33 4.12 3.73
N GLN A 5 -18.21 5.07 4.66
CA GLN A 5 -16.93 5.36 5.32
C GLN A 5 -16.40 4.17 6.12
N GLN A 6 -17.27 3.43 6.83
CA GLN A 6 -16.87 2.23 7.57
C GLN A 6 -16.45 1.09 6.62
N GLN A 7 -17.14 0.93 5.49
CA GLN A 7 -16.78 -0.04 4.47
C GLN A 7 -15.41 0.28 3.86
N ILE A 8 -15.15 1.54 3.51
CA ILE A 8 -13.87 2.00 2.96
C ILE A 8 -12.75 1.90 4.01
N GLN A 9 -13.02 2.22 5.28
CA GLN A 9 -12.06 2.03 6.37
C GLN A 9 -11.66 0.56 6.53
N ASN A 10 -12.64 -0.35 6.52
CA ASN A 10 -12.38 -1.78 6.57
C ASN A 10 -11.63 -2.26 5.33
N LEU A 11 -11.97 -1.77 4.14
CA LEU A 11 -11.27 -2.08 2.90
C LEU A 11 -9.78 -1.75 3.00
N TYR A 12 -9.41 -0.56 3.50
CA TYR A 12 -8.00 -0.21 3.71
C TYR A 12 -7.31 -1.13 4.74
N ALA A 13 -7.99 -1.44 5.85
CA ALA A 13 -7.43 -2.31 6.88
C ALA A 13 -7.18 -3.72 6.34
N GLU A 14 -8.14 -4.29 5.63
CA GLU A 14 -8.04 -5.60 4.99
C GLU A 14 -6.99 -5.62 3.88
N TYR A 15 -6.90 -4.55 3.08
CA TYR A 15 -5.85 -4.37 2.09
C TYR A 15 -4.46 -4.39 2.73
N CYS A 16 -4.25 -3.70 3.86
CA CYS A 16 -2.96 -3.74 4.58
C CYS A 16 -2.60 -5.18 5.00
N PHE A 17 -3.55 -5.92 5.55
CA PHE A 17 -3.32 -7.33 5.89
C PHE A 17 -3.07 -8.20 4.64
N ALA A 18 -3.76 -7.98 3.53
CA ALA A 18 -3.51 -8.71 2.29
C ALA A 18 -2.10 -8.42 1.74
N VAL A 19 -1.65 -7.16 1.80
CA VAL A 19 -0.29 -6.77 1.44
C VAL A 19 0.74 -7.50 2.31
N ASP A 20 0.50 -7.58 3.62
CA ASP A 20 1.43 -8.17 4.59
C ASP A 20 1.56 -9.70 4.49
N ARG A 21 0.46 -10.41 4.22
CA ARG A 21 0.42 -11.89 4.31
C ARG A 21 -0.29 -12.63 3.17
N GLY A 22 -0.95 -11.93 2.26
CA GLY A 22 -1.74 -12.51 1.17
C GLY A 22 -0.91 -12.89 -0.06
N THR A 23 -1.59 -13.48 -1.03
CA THR A 23 -1.09 -13.71 -2.39
C THR A 23 -1.22 -12.46 -3.26
N ALA A 24 -0.64 -12.49 -4.47
CA ALA A 24 -0.82 -11.41 -5.42
C ALA A 24 -2.30 -11.25 -5.82
N GLU A 25 -3.02 -12.35 -5.98
CA GLU A 25 -4.46 -12.39 -6.21
C GLU A 25 -5.26 -11.77 -5.05
N ASP A 26 -4.91 -12.09 -3.80
CA ASP A 26 -5.60 -11.53 -2.64
C ASP A 26 -5.47 -9.99 -2.58
N ILE A 27 -4.29 -9.46 -2.93
CA ILE A 27 -4.06 -8.01 -2.98
C ILE A 27 -4.81 -7.39 -4.18
N ALA A 28 -4.76 -8.05 -5.34
CA ALA A 28 -5.41 -7.57 -6.55
C ALA A 28 -6.95 -7.50 -6.43
N ALA A 29 -7.56 -8.33 -5.58
CA ALA A 29 -9.00 -8.32 -5.35
C ALA A 29 -9.56 -6.98 -4.79
N PHE A 30 -8.72 -6.14 -4.20
CA PHE A 30 -9.10 -4.81 -3.70
C PHE A 30 -9.25 -3.75 -4.80
N PHE A 31 -8.96 -4.11 -6.06
CA PHE A 31 -8.95 -3.20 -7.20
C PHE A 31 -10.03 -3.56 -8.20
N TRP A 32 -10.54 -2.55 -8.90
CA TRP A 32 -11.34 -2.78 -10.11
C TRP A 32 -10.45 -3.17 -11.29
N GLU A 33 -11.04 -3.84 -12.28
CA GLU A 33 -10.31 -4.34 -13.46
C GLU A 33 -9.56 -3.22 -14.22
N ASP A 34 -10.16 -2.04 -14.26
CA ASP A 34 -9.68 -0.81 -14.89
C ASP A 34 -8.87 0.10 -13.93
N CYS A 35 -8.34 -0.43 -12.83
CA CYS A 35 -7.64 0.40 -11.85
C CYS A 35 -6.35 1.03 -12.39
N TYR A 36 -6.00 2.19 -11.84
CA TYR A 36 -4.66 2.76 -11.92
C TYR A 36 -3.95 2.58 -10.57
N LEU A 37 -2.79 1.91 -10.57
CA LEU A 37 -1.95 1.75 -9.39
C LEU A 37 -0.58 2.40 -9.63
N ASN A 38 -0.17 3.30 -8.74
CA ASN A 38 1.18 3.85 -8.71
C ASN A 38 1.85 3.52 -7.38
N PHE A 39 2.83 2.62 -7.42
CA PHE A 39 3.59 2.19 -6.26
C PHE A 39 4.99 2.81 -6.25
N GLY A 40 5.13 3.97 -5.60
CA GLY A 40 6.41 4.68 -5.48
C GLY A 40 7.05 5.04 -6.84
N GLY A 41 6.24 5.31 -7.86
CA GLY A 41 6.67 5.57 -9.24
C GLY A 41 6.58 4.37 -10.19
N ASN A 42 6.31 3.17 -9.68
CA ASN A 42 6.01 2.01 -10.52
C ASN A 42 4.52 2.01 -10.87
N ILE A 43 4.21 2.28 -12.14
CA ILE A 43 2.84 2.43 -12.62
C ILE A 43 2.37 1.09 -13.20
N HIS A 44 1.13 0.72 -12.87
CA HIS A 44 0.40 -0.43 -13.38
C HIS A 44 -0.98 0.04 -13.84
N GLU A 45 -1.33 -0.26 -15.09
CA GLU A 45 -2.63 0.08 -15.67
C GLU A 45 -3.47 -1.20 -15.81
N GLY A 46 -4.51 -1.30 -15.01
CA GLY A 46 -5.39 -2.45 -14.89
C GLY A 46 -4.92 -3.49 -13.86
N VAL A 47 -5.89 -4.30 -13.40
CA VAL A 47 -5.67 -5.28 -12.32
C VAL A 47 -4.67 -6.37 -12.69
N GLU A 48 -4.59 -6.76 -13.96
CA GLU A 48 -3.66 -7.80 -14.42
C GLU A 48 -2.20 -7.34 -14.31
N GLU A 49 -1.89 -6.11 -14.69
CA GLU A 49 -0.56 -5.55 -14.51
C GLU A 49 -0.21 -5.39 -13.04
N ALA A 50 -1.17 -4.91 -12.23
CA ALA A 50 -1.01 -4.75 -10.79
C ALA A 50 -0.69 -6.10 -10.13
N ARG A 51 -1.43 -7.16 -10.47
CA ARG A 51 -1.23 -8.53 -9.98
C ARG A 51 0.17 -9.07 -10.28
N VAL A 52 0.66 -8.87 -11.50
CA VAL A 52 2.04 -9.22 -11.86
C VAL A 52 3.06 -8.38 -11.07
N GLY A 53 2.76 -7.10 -10.85
CA GLY A 53 3.53 -6.19 -10.00
C GLY A 53 3.64 -6.70 -8.56
N PHE A 54 2.50 -7.06 -7.95
CA PHE A 54 2.43 -7.63 -6.62
C PHE A 54 3.22 -8.92 -6.51
N ALA A 55 3.06 -9.87 -7.43
CA ALA A 55 3.82 -11.12 -7.41
C ALA A 55 5.35 -10.88 -7.41
N LYS A 56 5.82 -9.93 -8.23
CA LYS A 56 7.24 -9.54 -8.27
C LYS A 56 7.69 -8.87 -6.97
N TRP A 57 6.89 -7.94 -6.43
CA TRP A 57 7.19 -7.25 -5.18
C TRP A 57 7.22 -8.22 -4.00
N ILE A 58 6.26 -9.14 -3.93
CA ILE A 58 6.16 -10.18 -2.91
C ILE A 58 7.47 -10.97 -2.83
N ALA A 59 7.88 -11.56 -3.96
CA ALA A 59 9.06 -12.43 -4.00
C ALA A 59 10.37 -11.69 -3.69
N LYS A 60 10.47 -10.41 -4.06
CA LYS A 60 11.74 -9.66 -3.97
C LYS A 60 11.87 -8.80 -2.72
N MET A 61 10.76 -8.22 -2.27
CA MET A 61 10.75 -7.16 -1.26
C MET A 61 10.02 -7.58 0.01
N ARG A 62 8.90 -8.31 -0.10
CA ARG A 62 8.08 -8.68 1.06
C ARG A 62 8.58 -9.92 1.77
N ASP A 63 8.69 -11.04 1.06
CA ASP A 63 9.00 -12.34 1.68
C ASP A 63 10.36 -12.40 2.41
N PRO A 64 11.38 -11.60 2.04
CA PRO A 64 12.61 -11.47 2.85
C PRO A 64 12.45 -10.72 4.19
N VAL A 65 11.31 -10.05 4.40
CA VAL A 65 11.01 -9.25 5.60
C VAL A 65 10.21 -10.08 6.59
N GLN A 66 10.67 -10.08 7.84
CA GLN A 66 9.95 -10.70 8.95
C GLN A 66 9.20 -9.63 9.75
N GLY A 67 8.03 -10.01 10.25
CA GLY A 67 7.19 -9.13 11.06
C GLY A 67 6.68 -7.89 10.31
N LEU A 68 6.54 -7.98 8.98
CA LEU A 68 6.00 -6.88 8.19
C LEU A 68 4.59 -6.54 8.68
N ARG A 69 4.36 -5.26 8.94
CA ARG A 69 3.05 -4.71 9.30
C ARG A 69 2.85 -3.36 8.62
N HIS A 70 1.77 -3.20 7.87
CA HIS A 70 1.29 -1.90 7.44
C HIS A 70 0.32 -1.35 8.50
N CYS A 71 0.79 -0.36 9.24
CA CYS A 71 0.03 0.35 10.27
C CYS A 71 -0.64 1.58 9.65
N LEU A 72 -1.95 1.52 9.49
CA LEU A 72 -2.75 2.60 8.93
C LEU A 72 -3.20 3.59 10.02
N TYR A 73 -3.06 4.88 9.75
CA TYR A 73 -3.68 5.93 10.55
C TYR A 73 -5.08 6.25 10.05
N THR A 74 -5.92 6.87 10.88
CA THR A 74 -7.30 7.19 10.53
C THR A 74 -7.40 7.91 9.17
N PRO A 75 -8.06 7.30 8.17
CA PRO A 75 -8.14 7.89 6.84
C PRO A 75 -9.13 9.06 6.82
N ALA A 76 -8.81 10.11 6.08
CA ALA A 76 -9.75 11.15 5.67
C ALA A 76 -10.51 10.66 4.44
N ILE A 77 -11.85 10.56 4.53
CA ILE A 77 -12.69 9.96 3.48
C ILE A 77 -13.84 10.91 3.14
N THR A 78 -14.00 11.20 1.85
CA THR A 78 -15.14 11.94 1.29
C THR A 78 -15.86 11.03 0.30
N VAL A 79 -17.17 10.85 0.49
CA VAL A 79 -18.02 10.00 -0.37
C VAL A 79 -18.98 10.91 -1.15
N ASP A 80 -19.08 10.69 -2.45
CA ASP A 80 -20.03 11.35 -3.37
C ASP A 80 -20.70 10.28 -4.25
N GLY A 81 -21.91 9.88 -3.86
CA GLY A 81 -22.67 8.83 -4.54
C GLY A 81 -21.94 7.48 -4.55
N ASP A 82 -21.53 7.05 -5.74
CA ASP A 82 -20.79 5.80 -5.99
C ASP A 82 -19.28 6.04 -6.16
N GLN A 83 -18.78 7.23 -5.87
CA GLN A 83 -17.36 7.56 -5.84
C GLN A 83 -16.92 8.01 -4.44
N ALA A 84 -15.65 7.76 -4.12
CA ALA A 84 -15.05 8.27 -2.90
C ALA A 84 -13.58 8.66 -3.11
N HIS A 85 -13.13 9.67 -2.37
CA HIS A 85 -11.74 10.04 -2.27
C HIS A 85 -11.24 9.82 -0.85
N ALA A 86 -10.08 9.20 -0.73
CA ALA A 86 -9.49 8.90 0.56
C ALA A 86 -7.98 9.18 0.59
N GLU A 87 -7.53 9.71 1.72
CA GLU A 87 -6.12 9.86 2.04
C GLU A 87 -5.82 9.25 3.42
N ALA A 88 -4.73 8.48 3.51
CA ALA A 88 -4.36 7.81 4.75
C ALA A 88 -2.84 7.77 4.91
N TYR A 89 -2.35 8.24 6.05
CA TYR A 89 -0.96 7.99 6.42
C TYR A 89 -0.79 6.52 6.78
N TYR A 90 0.39 5.98 6.48
CA TYR A 90 0.78 4.65 6.91
C TYR A 90 2.24 4.61 7.32
N ASP A 91 2.54 3.72 8.25
CA ASP A 91 3.89 3.21 8.50
C ASP A 91 3.95 1.74 8.04
N ALA A 92 5.04 1.33 7.43
CA ALA A 92 5.33 -0.08 7.16
C ALA A 92 6.61 -0.48 7.89
N ASP A 93 6.46 -1.29 8.93
CA ASP A 93 7.56 -1.72 9.78
C ASP A 93 7.85 -3.21 9.58
N GLY A 94 9.11 -3.60 9.73
CA GLY A 94 9.52 -5.00 9.80
C GLY A 94 11.03 -5.10 10.06
N HIS A 95 11.60 -6.26 9.80
CA HIS A 95 13.05 -6.41 9.83
C HIS A 95 13.56 -7.40 8.77
N ALA A 96 14.70 -7.07 8.16
CA ALA A 96 15.38 -7.96 7.23
C ALA A 96 15.82 -9.22 7.98
N GLY A 97 15.54 -10.42 7.44
CA GLY A 97 15.71 -11.74 8.07
C GLY A 97 16.94 -11.96 9.00
N ARG A 98 17.90 -12.81 8.61
CA ARG A 98 18.93 -13.36 9.54
C ARG A 98 19.79 -12.36 10.34
N LYS A 99 19.76 -11.06 10.01
CA LYS A 99 20.55 -10.01 10.70
C LYS A 99 19.67 -8.93 11.36
N GLY A 100 18.34 -8.99 11.22
CA GLY A 100 17.39 -8.18 11.98
C GLY A 100 17.45 -6.66 11.74
N LYS A 101 18.00 -6.16 10.62
CA LYS A 101 18.03 -4.71 10.37
C LYS A 101 16.58 -4.19 10.35
N PRO A 102 16.21 -3.22 11.20
CA PRO A 102 14.87 -2.65 11.20
C PRO A 102 14.59 -1.97 9.87
N ILE A 103 13.47 -2.32 9.26
CA ILE A 103 12.88 -1.68 8.10
C ILE A 103 11.74 -0.81 8.63
N GLN A 104 11.76 0.47 8.28
CA GLN A 104 10.68 1.39 8.58
C GLN A 104 10.50 2.30 7.37
N LEU A 105 9.35 2.17 6.74
CA LEU A 105 8.87 3.06 5.69
C LEU A 105 7.70 3.87 6.23
N ARG A 106 7.54 5.07 5.70
CA ARG A 106 6.38 5.91 5.96
C ARG A 106 5.85 6.43 4.66
N GLY A 107 4.57 6.73 4.62
CA GLY A 107 4.01 7.27 3.41
C GLY A 107 2.57 7.71 3.53
N LEU A 108 2.01 7.94 2.36
CA LEU A 108 0.65 8.40 2.17
C LEU A 108 0.01 7.55 1.07
N TYR A 109 -1.14 6.97 1.39
CA TYR A 109 -2.07 6.49 0.38
C TYR A 109 -2.95 7.65 -0.08
N ARG A 110 -3.09 7.80 -1.38
CA ARG A 110 -4.13 8.64 -2.01
C ARG A 110 -4.95 7.76 -2.92
N SER A 111 -6.26 7.79 -2.80
CA SER A 111 -7.09 6.88 -3.58
C SER A 111 -8.39 7.50 -4.04
N THR A 112 -8.80 7.05 -5.22
CA THR A 112 -10.18 7.15 -5.69
C THR A 112 -10.75 5.74 -5.64
N LEU A 113 -11.91 5.61 -5.01
CA LEU A 113 -12.66 4.36 -4.92
C LEU A 113 -13.97 4.52 -5.68
N GLU A 114 -14.44 3.41 -6.23
CA GLU A 114 -15.74 3.32 -6.88
C GLU A 114 -16.56 2.19 -6.27
N ARG A 115 -17.85 2.43 -6.12
CA ARG A 115 -18.83 1.41 -5.75
C ARG A 115 -19.43 0.83 -7.03
N ARG A 116 -19.24 -0.47 -7.26
CA ARG A 116 -19.92 -1.21 -8.34
C ARG A 116 -20.57 -2.44 -7.72
N GLU A 117 -21.81 -2.70 -8.09
CA GLU A 117 -22.57 -3.86 -7.57
C GLU A 117 -22.66 -3.92 -6.03
N GLY A 118 -22.59 -2.75 -5.37
CA GLY A 118 -22.66 -2.64 -3.91
C GLY A 118 -21.33 -2.82 -3.18
N GLU A 119 -20.21 -3.04 -3.89
CA GLU A 119 -18.87 -3.20 -3.31
C GLU A 119 -18.01 -1.99 -3.63
N TRP A 120 -17.23 -1.51 -2.66
CA TRP A 120 -16.18 -0.52 -2.89
C TRP A 120 -14.87 -1.21 -3.28
N ARG A 121 -14.17 -0.69 -4.29
CA ARG A 121 -12.77 -1.07 -4.62
C ARG A 121 -11.99 0.13 -5.14
N PHE A 122 -10.66 0.01 -5.17
CA PHE A 122 -9.79 1.04 -5.73
C PHE A 122 -9.92 1.10 -7.26
N VAL A 123 -10.25 2.27 -7.79
CA VAL A 123 -10.08 2.59 -9.23
C VAL A 123 -8.80 3.40 -9.45
N LYS A 124 -8.33 4.13 -8.43
CA LYS A 124 -7.02 4.77 -8.42
C LYS A 124 -6.39 4.59 -7.05
N HIS A 125 -5.16 4.12 -6.97
CA HIS A 125 -4.40 4.02 -5.73
C HIS A 125 -2.96 4.47 -5.96
N GLU A 126 -2.56 5.54 -5.27
CA GLU A 126 -1.19 6.04 -5.27
C GLU A 126 -0.57 5.77 -3.90
N VAL A 127 0.51 5.00 -3.91
CA VAL A 127 1.33 4.71 -2.73
C VAL A 127 2.56 5.60 -2.80
N GLN A 128 2.55 6.67 -2.01
CA GLN A 128 3.74 7.48 -1.83
C GLN A 128 4.62 6.83 -0.77
N ILE A 129 5.91 6.74 -1.06
CA ILE A 129 6.92 6.23 -0.15
C ILE A 129 7.84 7.39 0.16
N TRP A 130 7.93 7.77 1.43
CA TRP A 130 8.81 8.82 1.89
C TRP A 130 10.09 8.21 2.44
N ASN A 131 11.23 8.69 1.97
CA ASN A 131 12.52 8.26 2.47
C ASN A 131 12.63 8.60 3.96
N SER A 132 13.12 7.66 4.77
CA SER A 132 13.40 7.96 6.17
C SER A 132 14.60 8.91 6.27
N ILE A 133 14.56 9.86 7.23
CA ILE A 133 15.71 10.74 7.52
C ILE A 133 16.97 9.92 7.80
N ARG A 134 16.83 8.75 8.46
CA ARG A 134 17.92 7.83 8.76
C ARG A 134 18.62 7.30 7.50
N GLU A 135 17.87 6.90 6.48
CA GLU A 135 18.47 6.43 5.21
C GLU A 135 19.21 7.53 4.47
N ALA A 136 18.72 8.78 4.55
CA ALA A 136 19.42 9.93 3.99
C ALA A 136 20.76 10.18 4.71
N LEU A 137 20.78 10.07 6.05
CA LEU A 137 21.98 10.22 6.87
C LEU A 137 22.98 9.07 6.63
N GLU A 138 22.54 7.81 6.60
CA GLU A 138 23.39 6.65 6.29
C GLU A 138 24.04 6.77 4.89
N LYS A 139 23.29 7.25 3.89
CA LYS A 139 23.83 7.51 2.54
C LYS A 139 24.85 8.66 2.54
N ALA A 140 24.61 9.70 3.32
CA ALA A 140 25.52 10.83 3.45
C ALA A 140 26.85 10.43 4.11
N GLU A 141 26.81 9.63 5.18
CA GLU A 141 28.00 9.12 5.89
C GLU A 141 28.84 8.16 5.01
N ASN A 142 28.20 7.30 4.22
CA ASN A 142 28.92 6.39 3.33
C ASN A 142 29.59 7.11 2.15
N ASN A 143 29.06 8.25 1.71
CA ASN A 143 29.65 9.06 0.64
C ASN A 143 30.82 9.94 1.09
N THR A 144 30.96 10.23 2.38
CA THR A 144 32.08 11.00 2.93
C THR A 144 33.25 10.12 3.37
N ALA A 145 33.05 8.80 3.46
CA ALA A 145 34.06 7.81 3.80
C ALA A 145 34.79 7.21 2.58
N SER A 146 34.48 7.64 1.35
CA SER A 146 35.14 7.29 0.09
C SER A 146 35.93 8.46 -0.48
#